data_AF-A0A8J2ZJM6-F1
#
_entry.id   AF-A0A8J2ZJM6-F1
#
_cell.length_a   1.000
_cell.length_b   1.000
_cell.length_c   1.000
_cell.angle_alpha   90.00
_cell.angle_beta   90.00
_cell.angle_gamma   90.00
#
_symmetry.space_group_name_H-M   'P 1'
#
loop_
_entity.id
_entity.type
_entity.pdbx_description
1 polymer ?
#
loop_
_entity_poly.entity_id
_entity_poly.type
_entity_poly.pdbx_seq_one_letter_code
_entity_poly.pdbx_strand_id
1 'polypeptide(L)'
;MSRRLYSSLRNLSPPGPAMKPLLAALFTLAATAASAQSLYVPVIHVLQGDGSYKEQPLKGAEAGLPLSDCKQRAEDWRGKNGAAITLAEETSGSGGRYGTISVTCELR
;
A
#
# COMPACT_ATOMS: atom_id res chain seq x y z
N MET A 1 65.90 -62.49 5.38
CA MET A 1 65.48 -61.21 4.71
C MET A 1 64.03 -60.98 5.08
N SER A 2 63.51 -59.87 5.60
CA SER A 2 64.03 -58.62 6.16
C SER A 2 62.91 -58.04 7.03
N ARG A 3 63.29 -57.35 8.11
CA ARG A 3 62.44 -56.63 9.08
C ARG A 3 61.64 -55.51 8.39
N ARG A 4 60.49 -55.10 8.95
CA ARG A 4 60.32 -53.80 9.65
C ARG A 4 58.88 -53.50 10.04
N LEU A 5 58.72 -53.24 11.33
CA LEU A 5 57.67 -52.45 11.96
C LEU A 5 57.58 -51.05 11.31
N TYR A 6 56.38 -50.51 11.17
CA TYR A 6 56.17 -49.06 11.15
C TYR A 6 55.09 -48.66 12.15
N SER A 7 55.55 -47.78 13.03
CA SER A 7 54.86 -47.11 14.13
C SER A 7 54.56 -45.67 13.71
N SER A 8 53.72 -45.00 14.51
CA SER A 8 53.55 -43.55 14.65
C SER A 8 52.48 -42.84 13.82
N LEU A 9 51.34 -42.66 14.49
CA LEU A 9 50.56 -41.41 14.51
C LEU A 9 51.43 -40.24 15.01
N ARG A 10 51.33 -39.07 14.37
CA ARG A 10 51.39 -37.70 14.94
C ARG A 10 51.11 -36.69 13.79
N ASN A 11 49.98 -35.98 13.77
CA ASN A 11 49.64 -34.75 14.49
C ASN A 11 50.16 -33.46 13.80
N LEU A 12 49.24 -32.48 13.65
CA LEU A 12 49.41 -31.03 13.54
C LEU A 12 49.72 -30.37 12.16
N SER A 13 48.65 -29.76 11.62
CA SER A 13 48.50 -28.42 11.02
C SER A 13 49.47 -27.89 9.95
N PRO A 14 48.96 -27.38 8.81
CA PRO A 14 49.68 -26.44 7.96
C PRO A 14 49.60 -24.99 8.49
N PRO A 15 50.61 -24.14 8.23
CA PRO A 15 50.59 -22.72 8.54
C PRO A 15 49.77 -21.93 7.49
N GLY A 16 49.10 -20.85 7.90
CA GLY A 16 48.55 -19.83 6.97
C GLY A 16 49.66 -19.07 6.23
N PRO A 17 49.40 -18.04 5.39
CA PRO A 17 48.27 -17.09 5.50
C PRO A 17 47.65 -16.58 4.16
N ALA A 18 46.59 -15.76 4.31
CA ALA A 18 46.21 -14.60 3.48
C ALA A 18 45.52 -14.76 2.09
N MET A 19 44.60 -13.80 1.86
CA MET A 19 43.97 -13.33 0.61
C MET A 19 42.70 -14.03 0.07
N LYS A 20 41.54 -13.51 0.52
CA LYS A 20 40.30 -13.31 -0.26
C LYS A 20 40.55 -12.34 -1.45
N PRO A 21 39.63 -12.04 -2.39
CA PRO A 21 38.22 -12.48 -2.59
C PRO A 21 37.86 -12.85 -4.05
N LEU A 22 36.68 -13.42 -4.32
CA LEU A 22 35.88 -13.22 -5.57
C LEU A 22 34.61 -14.08 -5.42
N LEU A 23 33.60 -13.68 -4.65
CA LEU A 23 32.52 -12.76 -5.07
C LEU A 23 32.04 -12.99 -6.52
N ALA A 24 31.68 -14.22 -6.87
CA ALA A 24 30.76 -14.49 -7.97
C ALA A 24 29.32 -14.63 -7.43
N ALA A 25 28.87 -13.62 -6.67
CA ALA A 25 27.45 -13.43 -6.44
C ALA A 25 26.90 -12.80 -7.73
N LEU A 26 26.55 -13.65 -8.68
CA LEU A 26 25.86 -13.28 -9.90
C LEU A 26 24.59 -12.50 -9.53
N PHE A 27 24.66 -11.21 -9.81
CA PHE A 27 23.56 -10.26 -9.85
C PHE A 27 22.46 -10.80 -10.77
N THR A 28 21.49 -11.52 -10.22
CA THR A 28 20.11 -11.49 -10.74
C THR A 28 19.35 -10.48 -9.90
N LEU A 29 19.67 -9.20 -10.11
CA LEU A 29 18.79 -8.12 -9.71
C LEU A 29 17.57 -8.23 -10.63
N ALA A 30 16.54 -8.93 -10.16
CA ALA A 30 15.23 -8.84 -10.77
C ALA A 30 14.82 -7.37 -10.71
N ALA A 31 14.91 -6.70 -11.86
CA ALA A 31 14.31 -5.40 -12.07
C ALA A 31 12.78 -5.61 -12.04
N THR A 32 12.23 -5.74 -10.84
CA THR A 32 10.82 -5.48 -10.60
C THR A 32 10.63 -4.03 -11.01
N ALA A 33 10.06 -3.82 -12.19
CA ALA A 33 9.44 -2.56 -12.53
C ALA A 33 8.37 -2.32 -11.46
N ALA A 34 8.70 -1.50 -10.46
CA ALA A 34 7.74 -0.99 -9.51
C ALA A 34 6.80 -0.08 -10.32
N SER A 35 5.75 -0.67 -10.89
CA SER A 35 4.63 0.11 -11.40
C SER A 35 4.08 0.87 -10.21
N ALA A 36 4.35 2.17 -10.16
CA ALA A 36 3.73 3.09 -9.22
C ALA A 36 2.22 2.99 -9.45
N GLN A 37 1.55 2.19 -8.64
CA GLN A 37 0.10 2.02 -8.73
C GLN A 37 -0.52 3.37 -8.38
N SER A 38 -1.30 3.95 -9.30
CA SER A 38 -2.06 5.16 -9.03
C SER A 38 -2.96 4.92 -7.82
N LEU A 39 -2.79 5.73 -6.78
CA LEU A 39 -3.59 5.67 -5.58
C LEU A 39 -4.71 6.70 -5.66
N TYR A 40 -5.88 6.32 -5.14
CA TYR A 40 -7.09 7.12 -5.15
C TYR A 40 -7.60 7.32 -3.74
N VAL A 41 -8.12 8.50 -3.45
CA VAL A 41 -8.78 8.81 -2.19
C VAL A 41 -10.27 8.97 -2.47
N PRO A 42 -11.16 8.24 -1.77
CA PRO A 42 -12.58 8.51 -1.83
C PRO A 42 -12.88 9.80 -1.06
N VAL A 43 -13.42 10.80 -1.75
CA VAL A 43 -13.72 12.14 -1.23
C VAL A 43 -15.23 12.35 -1.24
N ILE A 44 -15.78 12.82 -0.11
CA ILE A 44 -17.15 13.28 0.01
C ILE A 44 -17.21 14.72 -0.48
N HIS A 45 -18.11 15.01 -1.40
CA HIS A 45 -18.41 16.35 -1.88
C HIS A 45 -19.82 16.74 -1.45
N VAL A 46 -19.93 17.89 -0.81
CA VAL A 46 -21.19 18.43 -0.29
C VAL A 46 -21.40 19.81 -0.89
N LEU A 47 -22.40 19.93 -1.77
CA LEU A 47 -22.94 21.21 -2.20
C LEU A 47 -24.11 21.56 -1.28
N GLN A 48 -24.04 22.69 -0.58
CA GLN A 48 -25.06 23.12 0.38
C GLN A 48 -26.15 23.95 -0.31
N GLY A 49 -27.32 24.07 0.33
CA GLY A 49 -28.44 24.86 -0.20
C GLY A 49 -28.15 26.37 -0.31
N ASP A 50 -27.12 26.87 0.38
CA ASP A 50 -26.63 28.25 0.26
C ASP A 50 -25.62 28.45 -0.88
N GLY A 51 -25.34 27.40 -1.65
CA GLY A 51 -24.35 27.39 -2.73
C GLY A 51 -22.90 27.16 -2.26
N SER A 52 -22.65 27.03 -0.96
CA SER A 52 -21.32 26.71 -0.46
C SER A 52 -20.94 25.26 -0.77
N TYR A 53 -19.64 25.02 -0.94
CA TYR A 53 -19.09 23.71 -1.29
C TYR A 53 -18.06 23.26 -0.27
N LYS A 54 -18.13 21.98 0.12
CA LYS A 54 -17.18 21.35 1.03
C LYS A 54 -16.76 19.99 0.50
N GLU A 55 -15.50 19.66 0.69
CA GLU A 55 -14.94 18.36 0.37
C GLU A 55 -14.25 17.78 1.60
N GLN A 56 -14.34 16.46 1.76
CA GLN A 56 -13.68 15.76 2.86
C GLN A 56 -13.33 14.33 2.45
N PRO A 57 -12.06 13.90 2.60
CA PRO A 57 -11.69 12.52 2.37
C PRO A 57 -12.37 11.58 3.37
N LEU A 58 -12.73 10.37 2.94
CA LEU A 58 -13.23 9.35 3.86
C LEU A 58 -12.15 8.97 4.87
N LYS A 59 -12.54 8.97 6.15
CA LYS A 59 -11.64 8.60 7.25
C LYS A 59 -11.03 7.21 7.07
N GLY A 60 -9.73 7.12 7.28
CA GLY A 60 -8.93 5.90 7.14
C GLY A 60 -8.64 5.50 5.68
N ALA A 61 -8.91 6.36 4.70
CA ALA A 61 -8.57 6.18 3.28
C ALA A 61 -7.64 7.30 2.76
N GLU A 62 -7.17 8.18 3.65
CA GLU A 62 -6.32 9.33 3.33
C GLU A 62 -4.95 8.90 2.79
N ALA A 63 -4.53 7.66 3.09
CA ALA A 63 -3.33 7.02 2.54
C ALA A 63 -3.44 6.75 1.03
N GLY A 64 -4.64 6.79 0.45
CA GLY A 64 -4.89 6.37 -0.92
C GLY A 64 -5.03 4.85 -1.01
N LEU A 65 -5.85 4.42 -1.96
CA LEU A 65 -6.24 3.04 -2.19
C LEU A 65 -6.14 2.72 -3.69
N PRO A 66 -5.99 1.45 -4.08
CA PRO A 66 -6.25 1.04 -5.45
C PRO A 66 -7.65 1.49 -5.90
N LEU A 67 -7.83 1.78 -7.20
CA LEU A 67 -9.10 2.30 -7.71
C LEU A 67 -10.31 1.41 -7.38
N SER A 68 -10.15 0.09 -7.44
CA SER A 68 -11.20 -0.88 -7.07
C SER A 68 -11.66 -0.67 -5.62
N ASP A 69 -10.71 -0.56 -4.71
CA ASP A 69 -10.94 -0.48 -3.27
C ASP A 69 -11.51 0.89 -2.90
N CYS A 70 -11.05 1.95 -3.59
CA CYS A 70 -11.64 3.27 -3.47
C CYS A 70 -13.13 3.25 -3.86
N LYS A 71 -13.47 2.65 -5.01
CA LYS A 71 -14.86 2.54 -5.47
C LYS A 71 -15.72 1.75 -4.50
N GLN A 72 -15.24 0.57 -4.07
CA GLN A 72 -15.94 -0.25 -3.09
C GLN A 72 -16.19 0.52 -1.81
N ARG A 73 -15.19 1.24 -1.30
CA ARG A 73 -15.32 2.01 -0.05
C ARG A 73 -16.27 3.20 -0.20
N ALA A 74 -16.31 3.84 -1.37
CA ALA A 74 -17.27 4.89 -1.68
C ALA A 74 -18.71 4.34 -1.73
N GLU A 75 -18.92 3.18 -2.35
CA GLU A 75 -20.22 2.50 -2.41
C GLU A 75 -20.68 2.04 -1.02
N ASP A 76 -19.81 1.40 -0.25
CA ASP A 76 -20.10 0.97 1.12
C ASP A 76 -20.48 2.17 2.01
N TRP A 77 -19.77 3.29 1.86
CA TRP A 77 -20.09 4.50 2.60
C TRP A 77 -21.44 5.07 2.19
N ARG A 78 -21.74 5.14 0.88
CA ARG A 78 -23.05 5.57 0.38
C ARG A 78 -24.17 4.68 0.89
N GLY A 79 -24.00 3.36 0.86
CA GLY A 79 -24.98 2.40 1.38
C GLY A 79 -25.25 2.60 2.88
N LYS A 80 -24.20 2.79 3.69
CA LYS A 80 -24.33 3.05 5.13
C LYS A 80 -25.01 4.38 5.46
N ASN A 81 -24.84 5.39 4.60
CA ASN A 81 -25.35 6.75 4.84
C ASN A 81 -26.58 7.09 3.98
N GLY A 82 -27.13 6.14 3.22
CA GLY A 82 -28.17 6.40 2.22
C GLY A 82 -29.37 7.18 2.76
N ALA A 83 -29.90 6.79 3.92
CA ALA A 83 -31.01 7.50 4.55
C ALA A 83 -30.68 8.96 4.92
N ALA A 84 -29.45 9.23 5.38
CA ALA A 84 -29.01 10.58 5.70
C ALA A 84 -28.78 11.43 4.44
N ILE A 85 -28.30 10.81 3.35
CA ILE A 85 -28.14 11.45 2.04
C ILE A 85 -29.52 11.83 1.49
N THR A 86 -30.47 10.90 1.46
CA THR A 86 -31.84 11.16 1.00
C THR A 86 -32.49 12.29 1.78
N LEU A 87 -32.39 12.28 3.12
CA LEU A 87 -32.93 13.35 3.95
C LEU A 87 -32.27 14.70 3.67
N ALA A 88 -30.95 14.73 3.47
CA ALA A 88 -30.20 15.94 3.14
C ALA A 88 -30.61 16.52 1.78
N GLU A 89 -30.86 15.67 0.79
CA GLU A 89 -31.27 16.06 -0.55
C GLU A 89 -32.74 16.54 -0.59
N GLU A 90 -33.64 15.87 0.12
CA GLU A 90 -35.06 16.28 0.23
C GLU A 90 -35.21 17.63 0.95
N THR A 91 -34.40 17.88 1.99
CA THR A 91 -34.43 19.16 2.72
C THR A 91 -33.79 20.32 1.96
N SER A 92 -32.98 20.05 0.94
CA SER A 92 -32.34 21.07 0.10
C SER A 92 -33.36 21.96 -0.63
N GLY A 93 -34.44 21.35 -1.15
CA GLY A 93 -35.49 22.06 -1.88
C GLY A 93 -36.35 23.01 -1.01
N SER A 94 -36.20 22.97 0.31
CA SER A 94 -37.03 23.71 1.27
C SER A 94 -36.28 24.84 1.98
N GLY A 95 -35.10 25.24 1.50
CA GLY A 95 -34.22 26.20 2.21
C GLY A 95 -33.44 25.58 3.37
N GLY A 96 -33.29 24.25 3.36
CA GLY A 96 -32.50 23.50 4.33
C GLY A 96 -30.99 23.75 4.21
N ARG A 97 -30.26 23.50 5.31
CA ARG A 97 -28.80 23.69 5.41
C ARG A 97 -27.99 22.70 4.57
N TYR A 98 -28.63 21.70 4.01
CA TYR A 98 -27.99 20.57 3.33
C TYR A 98 -28.36 20.59 1.84
N GLY A 99 -27.49 20.03 1.00
CA GLY A 99 -27.76 19.88 -0.43
C GLY A 99 -27.19 18.57 -0.95
N THR A 100 -26.77 18.54 -2.21
CA THR A 100 -26.32 17.31 -2.87
C THR A 100 -25.06 16.76 -2.22
N ILE A 101 -25.09 15.47 -1.88
CA ILE A 101 -23.96 14.73 -1.31
C ILE A 101 -23.52 13.67 -2.31
N SER A 102 -22.24 13.69 -2.69
CA SER A 102 -21.66 12.68 -3.57
C SER A 102 -20.33 12.20 -3.01
N VAL A 103 -19.88 11.03 -3.47
CA VAL A 103 -18.56 10.48 -3.15
C VAL A 103 -17.88 10.08 -4.45
N THR A 104 -16.66 10.57 -4.68
CA THR A 104 -15.88 10.28 -5.88
C THR A 104 -14.47 9.82 -5.52
N CYS A 105 -13.87 9.02 -6.40
CA CYS A 105 -12.49 8.56 -6.25
C CYS A 105 -11.58 9.52 -7.00
N GLU A 106 -10.81 10.30 -6.24
CA GLU A 106 -9.90 11.29 -6.77
C GLU A 106 -8.47 10.76 -6.77
N LEU A 107 -7.69 11.09 -7.81
CA LEU A 107 -6.29 10.71 -7.89
C LEU A 107 -5.51 11.46 -6.81
N ARG A 108 -4.68 10.72 -6.07
CA ARG A 108 -3.78 11.28 -5.06
C ARG A 108 -2.47 11.79 -5.65
#